data_AF-A0A3D1F9S6-F1
#
_entry.id   AF-A0A3D1F9S6-F1
#
_cell.length_a   1.000
_cell.length_b   1.000
_cell.length_c   1.000
_cell.angle_alpha   90.00
_cell.angle_beta   90.00
_cell.angle_gamma   90.00
#
_symmetry.space_group_name_H-M   'P 1'
#
loop_
_entity.id
_entity.type
_entity.pdbx_description
1 polymer ?
#
loop_
_entity_poly.entity_id
_entity_poly.type
_entity_poly.pdbx_seq_one_letter_code
_entity_poly.pdbx_strand_id
1 'polypeptide(L)' 'RSFGWHTIEIDGHNMKEILAAFSEAETIKGKPAIIIAHTVKGKGVSF' A
#
# COMPACT_ATOMS: atom_id res chain seq x y z
N ARG A 1 -14.35 9.17 -0.69
CA ARG A 1 -12.97 9.46 -0.26
C ARG A 1 -12.97 10.85 0.40
N SER A 2 -12.89 10.94 1.74
CA SER A 2 -13.28 12.14 2.51
C SER A 2 -12.13 13.03 3.02
N PHE A 3 -10.88 12.55 3.02
CA PHE A 3 -9.73 13.32 3.53
C PHE A 3 -8.84 13.94 2.43
N GLY A 4 -9.13 13.72 1.15
CA GLY A 4 -8.33 14.25 0.03
C GLY A 4 -7.01 13.52 -0.25
N TRP A 5 -6.76 12.39 0.42
CA TRP A 5 -5.57 11.58 0.21
C TRP A 5 -5.63 10.80 -1.11
N HIS A 6 -4.47 10.56 -1.70
CA HIS A 6 -4.32 9.56 -2.76
C HIS A 6 -4.22 8.17 -2.11
N THR A 7 -5.18 7.30 -2.39
CA THR A 7 -5.25 5.97 -1.77
C THR A 7 -4.83 4.92 -2.79
N ILE A 8 -3.85 4.09 -2.41
CA ILE A 8 -3.35 2.93 -3.15
C ILE A 8 -3.66 1.70 -2.30
N GLU A 9 -4.28 0.68 -2.87
CA GLU A 9 -4.56 -0.59 -2.19
C GLU A 9 -3.76 -1.72 -2.84
N ILE A 10 -3.14 -2.57 -2.02
CA ILE A 10 -2.26 -3.65 -2.49
C ILE A 10 -2.42 -4.92 -1.65
N ASP A 11 -2.01 -6.06 -2.21
CA ASP A 11 -1.64 -7.23 -1.41
C ASP A 11 -0.33 -6.94 -0.68
N GLY A 12 -0.39 -6.85 0.65
CA GLY A 12 0.77 -6.61 1.52
C GLY A 12 1.78 -7.76 1.57
N HIS A 13 1.49 -8.88 0.90
CA HIS A 13 2.42 -10.01 0.74
C HIS A 13 2.99 -10.13 -0.68
N ASN A 14 2.64 -9.20 -1.59
CA ASN A 14 3.18 -9.16 -2.95
C ASN A 14 4.25 -8.06 -3.08
N MET A 15 5.52 -8.47 -3.12
CA MET A 15 6.64 -7.53 -3.24
C MET A 15 6.61 -6.66 -4.50
N LYS A 16 6.02 -7.15 -5.61
CA LYS A 16 5.92 -6.34 -6.84
C LYS A 16 4.93 -5.19 -6.64
N GLU A 17 3.80 -5.45 -5.99
CA GLU A 17 2.79 -4.43 -5.70
C GLU A 17 3.29 -3.43 -4.68
N ILE A 18 4.03 -3.86 -3.65
CA ILE A 18 4.65 -2.97 -2.67
C ILE A 18 5.59 -1.97 -3.36
N LEU A 19 6.49 -2.46 -4.22
CA LEU A 19 7.43 -1.59 -4.94
C LEU A 19 6.71 -0.64 -5.90
N ALA A 20 5.71 -1.14 -6.64
CA ALA A 20 4.90 -0.31 -7.53
C ALA A 20 4.13 0.79 -6.76
N ALA A 21 3.57 0.47 -5.59
CA ALA A 21 2.85 1.42 -4.75
C ALA A 21 3.78 2.51 -4.19
N PHE A 22 5.02 2.17 -3.83
CA PHE A 22 6.01 3.19 -3.45
C PHE A 22 6.38 4.09 -4.62
N SER A 23 6.67 3.52 -5.79
CA SER A 23 6.95 4.31 -6.99
C SER A 23 5.78 5.24 -7.36
N GLU A 24 4.54 4.76 -7.29
CA GLU A 24 3.35 5.58 -7.52
C GLU A 24 3.24 6.69 -6.48
N ALA A 25 3.37 6.38 -5.18
CA ALA A 25 3.27 7.35 -4.10
C ALA A 25 4.28 8.50 -4.24
N GLU A 26 5.51 8.23 -4.71
CA GLU A 26 6.54 9.25 -4.96
C GLU A 26 6.14 10.25 -6.05
N THR A 27 5.33 9.83 -7.02
CA THR A 27 4.82 10.71 -8.10
C THR A 27 3.71 11.64 -7.63
N ILE A 28 3.05 11.35 -6.51
CA ILE A 28 1.93 12.15 -6.01
C ILE A 28 2.44 13.44 -5.39
N LYS A 29 2.00 14.58 -5.95
CA LYS A 29 2.30 15.93 -5.45
C LYS A 29 1.01 16.65 -5.06
N GLY A 30 1.10 17.62 -4.16
CA GLY A 30 -0.02 18.49 -3.77
C GLY A 30 -1.10 17.83 -2.89
N LYS A 31 -0.92 16.57 -2.50
CA LYS A 31 -1.77 15.85 -1.54
C LYS A 31 -1.00 14.70 -0.89
N PRO A 32 -1.35 14.27 0.32
CA PRO A 32 -0.76 13.08 0.94
C PRO A 32 -1.16 11.80 0.20
N ALA A 33 -0.29 10.79 0.25
CA ALA A 33 -0.55 9.44 -0.24
C ALA A 33 -0.64 8.45 0.93
N ILE A 34 -1.57 7.48 0.82
CA ILE A 34 -1.71 6.36 1.75
C ILE A 34 -1.73 5.06 0.97
N ILE A 35 -0.97 4.09 1.45
CA ILE A 35 -0.97 2.71 0.95
C ILE A 35 -1.69 1.85 1.99
N ILE A 36 -2.80 1.25 1.61
CA ILE A 36 -3.54 0.28 2.42
C ILE A 36 -3.09 -1.11 1.97
N ALA A 37 -2.20 -1.71 2.77
CA ALA A 37 -1.69 -3.05 2.49
C ALA A 37 -2.54 -4.12 3.19
N HIS A 38 -3.21 -4.95 2.40
CA HIS A 38 -4.00 -6.07 2.90
C HIS A 38 -3.06 -7.18 3.38
N THR A 39 -3.06 -7.48 4.68
CA THR A 39 -2.13 -8.45 5.27
C THR A 39 -2.82 -9.51 6.12
N VAL A 40 -2.25 -10.72 6.13
CA VAL A 40 -2.57 -11.77 7.12
C VAL A 40 -1.60 -11.66 8.31
N LYS A 41 -2.14 -11.44 9.51
CA LYS A 41 -1.36 -11.47 10.76
C LYS A 41 -0.77 -12.87 10.96
N GLY A 42 0.54 -12.95 11.22
CA GLY A 42 1.24 -14.23 11.42
C GLY A 42 1.52 -15.03 10.14
N LYS A 43 1.44 -14.39 8.97
CA LYS A 43 1.82 -15.03 7.69
C LYS A 43 3.23 -15.65 7.80
N GLY A 44 3.36 -16.92 7.44
CA GLY A 44 4.63 -17.66 7.43
C GLY A 44 4.87 -18.53 8.65
N VAL A 45 4.01 -18.48 9.67
CA VAL A 45 4.05 -19.42 10.81
C VAL A 45 3.00 -20.52 10.59
N SER A 46 3.45 -21.78 10.55
CA SER A 46 2.61 -22.98 10.57
C SER A 46 2.60 -23.59 11.98
N PHE A 47 1.44 -24.08 12.43
CA PHE A 47 1.24 -24.76 13.71
C PHE A 47 1.31 -26.28 13.57
#